data_AF-A0A317HBV3-F1
#
_entry.id   AF-A0A317HBV3-F1
#
_cell.length_a   1.000
_cell.length_b   1.000
_cell.length_c   1.000
_cell.angle_alpha   90.00
_cell.angle_beta   90.00
_cell.angle_gamma   90.00
#
_symmetry.space_group_name_H-M   'P 1'
#
loop_
_entity.id
_entity.type
_entity.pdbx_description
1 polymer ?
#
loop_
_entity_poly.entity_id
_entity_poly.type
_entity_poly.pdbx_seq_one_letter_code
_entity_poly.pdbx_strand_id
1 'polypeptide(L)'
;MNISFVPSGDRPVKRLHQWLLVSLAVLAFTACRKETTAPTSASVPTDQVLTPAGYMPRSNVHFIAPGYHIDVSNGRLQKLETASGRLIEDFGPVSITPAHHSTEAQGWIAYAFWNNTGTAITNFTTNWIVPDVPSNQGNQTLFLFNGMQDGTTKRSYIIQPVLQWGPSAAGGGKFWSITNWYVSSHQAFFGTLVSVKPGAALEGVLKETAVSGSNYSYNSSFRGYTSASALQVNNVPQAFWTAETLESYGVTDPSTMYPPNKDIAMTAIQILQGSTNATISWTPIQEVSGSPQKAIVVSDASPGGEVDIFFR
;
A
#
# COMPACT_ATOMS: atom_id res chain seq x y z
N MET A 1 53.00 -26.79 -66.62
CA MET A 1 53.00 -27.33 -65.24
C MET A 1 51.55 -27.68 -64.94
N ASN A 2 51.07 -28.93 -65.04
CA ASN A 2 51.68 -30.24 -64.72
C ASN A 2 52.25 -30.30 -63.29
N ILE A 3 51.99 -31.31 -62.46
CA ILE A 3 51.14 -32.53 -62.56
C ILE A 3 50.78 -32.96 -61.11
N SER A 4 49.66 -33.66 -60.91
CA SER A 4 49.29 -34.33 -59.65
C SER A 4 49.93 -35.71 -59.50
N PHE A 5 50.42 -36.09 -58.30
CA PHE A 5 50.68 -37.52 -57.98
C PHE A 5 50.48 -37.86 -56.49
N VAL A 6 49.95 -39.05 -56.25
CA VAL A 6 49.77 -39.77 -54.96
C VAL A 6 50.29 -41.20 -55.18
N PRO A 7 51.18 -41.74 -54.32
CA PRO A 7 50.89 -42.96 -53.54
C PRO A 7 51.66 -43.01 -52.19
N SER A 8 51.56 -43.98 -51.26
CA SER A 8 50.54 -44.97 -50.84
C SER A 8 51.06 -45.69 -49.57
N GLY A 9 50.22 -46.21 -48.66
CA GLY A 9 50.71 -47.06 -47.56
C GLY A 9 49.67 -47.58 -46.57
N ASP A 10 49.31 -48.86 -46.68
CA ASP A 10 48.40 -49.56 -45.76
C ASP A 10 49.14 -50.12 -44.50
N ARG A 11 48.43 -50.11 -43.36
CA ARG A 11 48.36 -51.13 -42.26
C ARG A 11 49.59 -51.99 -41.91
N PRO A 12 49.89 -52.26 -40.60
CA PRO A 12 48.92 -53.02 -39.78
C PRO A 12 48.86 -52.75 -38.27
N VAL A 13 47.88 -53.41 -37.65
CA VAL A 13 47.50 -53.43 -36.23
C VAL A 13 48.58 -54.02 -35.32
N LYS A 14 48.86 -53.38 -34.18
CA LYS A 14 49.16 -54.06 -32.91
C LYS A 14 48.48 -53.35 -31.74
N ARG A 15 47.60 -54.07 -31.02
CA ARG A 15 47.16 -53.68 -29.68
C ARG A 15 48.33 -53.88 -28.71
N LEU A 16 48.59 -52.92 -27.84
CA LEU A 16 49.24 -53.19 -26.56
C LEU A 16 48.53 -52.38 -25.48
N HIS A 17 48.02 -53.05 -24.45
CA HIS A 17 47.45 -52.37 -23.29
C HIS A 17 48.59 -51.87 -22.42
N GLN A 18 48.65 -50.56 -22.21
CA GLN A 18 49.48 -49.98 -21.15
C GLN A 18 48.61 -49.07 -20.31
N TRP A 19 48.60 -49.35 -19.01
CA TRP A 19 47.73 -48.71 -18.04
C TRP A 19 48.23 -47.29 -17.75
N LEU A 20 47.38 -46.29 -17.96
CA LEU A 20 47.56 -44.96 -17.39
C LEU A 20 46.47 -44.71 -16.35
N LEU A 21 46.82 -44.86 -15.08
CA LEU A 21 46.04 -44.31 -13.97
C LEU A 21 46.22 -42.79 -13.96
N VAL A 22 45.37 -42.07 -14.71
CA VAL A 22 45.23 -40.63 -14.53
C VAL A 22 44.26 -40.39 -13.38
N SER A 23 44.80 -40.16 -12.19
CA SER A 23 44.03 -39.71 -11.04
C SER A 23 43.50 -38.30 -11.30
N LEU A 24 42.30 -38.20 -11.84
CA LEU A 24 41.61 -36.93 -12.04
C LEU A 24 41.11 -36.42 -10.66
N ALA A 25 41.96 -35.64 -9.99
CA ALA A 25 41.59 -34.97 -8.76
C ALA A 25 40.54 -33.87 -9.05
N VAL A 26 39.26 -34.24 -8.99
CA VAL A 26 38.15 -33.30 -9.03
C VAL A 26 38.16 -32.52 -7.71
N LEU A 27 38.77 -31.34 -7.74
CA LEU A 27 38.61 -30.32 -6.71
C LEU A 27 37.15 -29.84 -6.73
N ALA A 28 36.30 -30.51 -5.95
CA ALA A 28 34.99 -30.02 -5.61
C ALA A 28 35.16 -28.73 -4.78
N PHE A 29 35.13 -27.58 -5.46
CA PHE A 29 34.92 -26.31 -4.78
C PHE A 29 33.52 -26.32 -4.18
N THR A 30 33.43 -26.67 -2.90
CA THR A 30 32.22 -26.53 -2.09
C THR A 30 31.96 -25.05 -1.88
N ALA A 31 31.47 -24.39 -2.92
CA ALA A 31 30.91 -23.05 -2.82
C ALA A 31 29.76 -23.13 -1.83
N CYS A 32 29.96 -22.55 -0.64
CA CYS A 32 28.93 -22.47 0.38
C CYS A 32 27.86 -21.49 -0.11
N ARG A 33 26.97 -21.97 -0.97
CA ARG A 33 25.70 -21.30 -1.29
C ARG A 33 24.95 -21.26 0.02
N LYS A 34 24.99 -20.10 0.67
CA LYS A 34 24.04 -19.75 1.71
C LYS A 34 22.67 -19.77 1.04
N GLU A 35 21.94 -20.86 1.20
CA GLU A 35 20.54 -20.92 0.84
C GLU A 35 19.85 -19.86 1.70
N THR A 36 19.54 -18.72 1.07
CA THR A 36 18.55 -17.80 1.60
C THR A 36 17.23 -18.54 1.50
N THR A 37 16.90 -19.31 2.54
CA THR A 37 15.54 -19.71 2.83
C THR A 37 14.71 -18.44 2.76
N ALA A 38 13.78 -18.40 1.79
CA ALA A 38 12.73 -17.39 1.81
C ALA A 38 12.08 -17.42 3.20
N PRO A 39 11.76 -16.27 3.81
CA PRO A 39 11.18 -16.25 5.14
C PRO A 39 9.91 -17.11 5.10
N THR A 40 9.95 -18.22 5.85
CA THR A 40 8.81 -19.14 5.96
C THR A 40 7.61 -18.31 6.35
N SER A 41 6.55 -18.37 5.55
CA SER A 41 5.32 -17.61 5.77
C SER A 41 4.87 -17.81 7.22
N ALA A 42 5.05 -16.78 8.05
CA ALA A 42 4.57 -16.81 9.42
C ALA A 42 3.07 -17.07 9.35
N SER A 43 2.61 -18.14 9.99
CA SER A 43 1.19 -18.47 10.01
C SER A 43 0.47 -17.29 10.65
N VAL A 44 -0.32 -16.56 9.85
CA VAL A 44 -1.16 -15.46 10.34
C VAL A 44 -1.95 -16.01 11.53
N PRO A 45 -1.78 -15.45 12.75
CA PRO A 45 -2.52 -15.90 13.92
C PRO A 45 -4.02 -15.94 13.61
N THR A 46 -4.70 -17.00 14.03
CA THR A 46 -6.02 -17.39 13.49
C THR A 46 -7.16 -16.40 13.74
N ASP A 47 -6.92 -15.33 14.50
CA ASP A 47 -7.86 -14.21 14.72
C ASP A 47 -7.31 -12.85 14.25
N GLN A 48 -6.38 -12.83 13.29
CA GLN A 48 -6.00 -11.60 12.59
C GLN A 48 -6.81 -11.39 11.31
N VAL A 49 -7.02 -10.12 10.97
CA VAL A 49 -7.68 -9.64 9.75
C VAL A 49 -6.84 -8.57 9.08
N LEU A 50 -6.96 -8.46 7.75
CA LEU A 50 -6.16 -7.54 6.95
C LEU A 50 -6.79 -6.15 6.86
N THR A 51 -5.99 -5.10 7.03
CA THR A 51 -6.37 -3.68 6.95
C THR A 51 -5.38 -2.93 6.04
N PRO A 52 -5.68 -1.71 5.57
CA PRO A 52 -4.73 -0.84 4.84
C PRO A 52 -3.70 -0.20 5.80
N ALA A 53 -3.02 -1.09 6.53
CA ALA A 53 -1.84 -0.88 7.39
C ALA A 53 -1.26 -2.25 7.85
N GLY A 54 -1.63 -3.37 7.20
CA GLY A 54 -1.27 -4.73 7.60
C GLY A 54 -2.31 -5.48 8.43
N TYR A 55 -1.88 -6.59 9.02
CA TYR A 55 -2.73 -7.48 9.82
C TYR A 55 -2.92 -6.97 11.24
N MET A 56 -4.17 -6.94 11.71
CA MET A 56 -4.54 -6.58 13.09
C MET A 56 -5.42 -7.67 13.73
N PRO A 57 -5.45 -7.82 15.07
CA PRO A 57 -6.43 -8.66 15.74
C PRO A 57 -7.86 -8.24 15.36
N ARG A 58 -8.76 -9.20 15.12
CA ARG A 58 -10.15 -8.92 14.73
C ARG A 58 -10.90 -8.06 15.74
N SER A 59 -10.60 -8.24 17.04
CA SER A 59 -11.10 -7.42 18.15
C SER A 59 -10.77 -5.92 18.04
N ASN A 60 -9.83 -5.56 17.17
CA ASN A 60 -9.30 -4.21 17.03
C ASN A 60 -9.73 -3.55 15.71
N VAL A 61 -10.63 -4.18 14.94
CA VAL A 61 -11.07 -3.67 13.63
C VAL A 61 -12.59 -3.53 13.59
N HIS A 62 -13.05 -2.29 13.48
CA HIS A 62 -14.41 -1.90 13.85
C HIS A 62 -15.17 -1.27 12.68
N PHE A 63 -16.40 -1.74 12.45
CA PHE A 63 -17.29 -1.13 11.48
C PHE A 63 -18.00 0.11 12.06
N ILE A 64 -17.90 1.22 11.34
CA ILE A 64 -18.59 2.48 11.64
C ILE A 64 -19.74 2.64 10.66
N ALA A 65 -20.92 2.23 11.12
CA ALA A 65 -22.16 2.35 10.37
C ALA A 65 -22.57 3.82 10.15
N PRO A 66 -23.42 4.11 9.16
CA PRO A 66 -23.99 5.44 8.97
C PRO A 66 -24.67 5.96 10.23
N GLY A 67 -24.49 7.25 10.54
CA GLY A 67 -25.03 7.87 11.75
C GLY A 67 -24.11 7.81 12.97
N TYR A 68 -22.92 7.22 12.86
CA TYR A 68 -21.87 7.23 13.88
C TYR A 68 -20.60 7.91 13.39
N HIS A 69 -19.75 8.34 14.32
CA HIS A 69 -18.41 8.87 14.04
C HIS A 69 -17.41 8.43 15.11
N ILE A 70 -16.12 8.59 14.81
CA ILE A 70 -15.02 8.42 15.75
C ILE A 70 -14.70 9.77 16.41
N ASP A 71 -14.43 9.76 17.70
CA ASP A 71 -14.00 10.93 18.46
C ASP A 71 -12.84 10.56 19.40
N VAL A 72 -11.87 11.47 19.55
CA VAL A 72 -10.82 11.38 20.58
C VAL A 72 -11.13 12.38 21.70
N SER A 73 -11.72 11.87 22.78
CA SER A 73 -12.10 12.66 23.96
C SER A 73 -11.37 12.17 25.20
N ASN A 74 -10.82 13.10 26.00
CA ASN A 74 -10.09 12.80 27.24
C ASN A 74 -8.97 11.74 27.07
N GLY A 75 -8.30 11.74 25.92
CA GLY A 75 -7.26 10.77 25.58
C GLY A 75 -7.78 9.35 25.28
N ARG A 76 -9.08 9.17 25.04
CA ARG A 76 -9.73 7.89 24.71
C ARG A 76 -10.36 7.95 23.33
N LEU A 77 -10.34 6.82 22.63
CA LEU A 77 -10.91 6.67 21.30
C LEU A 77 -12.33 6.12 21.44
N GLN A 78 -13.32 6.83 20.90
CA GLN A 78 -14.74 6.57 21.17
C GLN A 78 -15.58 6.57 19.89
N LYS A 79 -16.67 5.80 19.89
CA LYS A 79 -17.72 5.81 18.88
C LYS A 79 -18.92 6.56 19.43
N LEU A 80 -19.33 7.62 18.75
CA LEU A 80 -20.47 8.45 19.13
C LEU A 80 -21.57 8.38 18.08
N GLU A 81 -22.82 8.47 18.51
CA GLU A 81 -23.99 8.67 17.66
C GLU A 81 -24.05 10.13 17.22
N THR A 82 -23.90 10.38 15.92
CA THR A 82 -23.71 11.71 15.34
C THR A 82 -24.90 12.66 15.60
N ALA A 83 -26.11 12.13 15.71
CA ALA A 83 -27.32 12.93 15.92
C ALA A 83 -27.48 13.43 17.38
N SER A 84 -26.89 12.75 18.35
CA SER A 84 -27.14 12.98 19.79
C SER A 84 -25.88 13.27 20.61
N GLY A 85 -24.69 12.99 20.06
CA GLY A 85 -23.43 12.98 20.81
C GLY A 85 -23.31 11.83 21.82
N ARG A 86 -24.25 10.88 21.83
CA ARG A 86 -24.28 9.77 22.78
C ARG A 86 -23.12 8.81 22.52
N LEU A 87 -22.33 8.55 23.57
CA LEU A 87 -21.32 7.50 23.57
C LEU A 87 -21.97 6.12 23.32
N ILE A 88 -21.45 5.40 22.33
CA ILE A 88 -21.88 4.03 21.97
C ILE A 88 -20.87 3.02 22.48
N GLU A 89 -19.58 3.31 22.27
CA GLU A 89 -18.50 2.39 22.52
C GLU A 89 -17.22 3.18 22.82
N ASP A 90 -16.38 2.64 23.71
CA ASP A 90 -15.11 3.23 24.10
C ASP A 90 -14.01 2.19 23.88
N PHE A 91 -13.15 2.45 22.89
CA PHE A 91 -12.10 1.54 22.41
C PHE A 91 -10.81 1.61 23.24
N GLY A 92 -10.81 2.36 24.35
CA GLY A 92 -9.66 2.50 25.23
C GLY A 92 -8.84 3.78 24.98
N PRO A 93 -7.72 3.93 25.72
CA PRO A 93 -6.85 5.09 25.60
C PRO A 93 -6.09 5.12 24.26
N VAL A 94 -5.94 6.31 23.69
CA VAL A 94 -5.03 6.55 22.56
C VAL A 94 -3.60 6.50 23.07
N SER A 95 -2.75 5.68 22.45
CA SER A 95 -1.36 5.51 22.88
C SER A 95 -0.45 6.66 22.46
N ILE A 96 -0.57 7.80 23.15
CA ILE A 96 0.35 8.95 23.05
C ILE A 96 1.62 8.71 23.90
N THR A 97 2.69 8.23 23.29
CA THR A 97 4.03 8.13 23.93
C THR A 97 5.14 8.50 22.92
N PRO A 98 6.35 8.91 23.35
CA PRO A 98 7.38 9.46 22.46
C PRO A 98 7.94 8.46 21.44
N ALA A 99 8.00 8.87 20.17
CA ALA A 99 8.16 8.04 18.98
C ALA A 99 9.31 7.01 19.00
N HIS A 100 9.03 5.83 18.44
CA HIS A 100 10.04 4.93 17.86
C HIS A 100 9.54 4.47 16.48
N HIS A 101 10.46 4.32 15.54
CA HIS A 101 10.16 3.89 14.17
C HIS A 101 9.63 2.45 14.10
N SER A 102 8.79 2.19 13.11
CA SER A 102 8.96 0.98 12.30
C SER A 102 8.79 1.26 10.83
N THR A 103 9.77 0.76 10.09
CA THR A 103 9.71 0.40 8.68
C THR A 103 8.86 -0.87 8.46
N GLU A 104 7.69 -0.97 9.12
CA GLU A 104 6.89 -2.23 9.18
C GLU A 104 5.40 -2.01 8.86
N ALA A 105 5.06 -1.02 8.04
CA ALA A 105 3.87 -1.13 7.19
C ALA A 105 4.17 -2.19 6.11
N GLN A 106 4.28 -3.45 6.54
CA GLN A 106 4.55 -4.61 5.69
C GLN A 106 3.47 -4.64 4.62
N GLY A 107 3.74 -4.18 3.41
CA GLY A 107 2.73 -4.06 2.34
C GLY A 107 2.80 -2.79 1.52
N TRP A 108 3.35 -1.66 2.02
CA TRP A 108 3.58 -0.49 1.16
C TRP A 108 4.63 -0.88 0.10
N ILE A 109 4.30 -0.76 -1.18
CA ILE A 109 5.16 -1.21 -2.29
C ILE A 109 5.75 -0.02 -3.04
N ALA A 110 4.89 0.96 -3.33
CA ALA A 110 5.19 2.13 -4.12
C ALA A 110 4.32 3.28 -3.62
N TYR A 111 4.93 4.42 -3.30
CA TYR A 111 4.21 5.61 -2.86
C TYR A 111 5.00 6.87 -3.14
N ALA A 112 4.33 8.02 -3.24
CA ALA A 112 4.98 9.32 -3.10
C ALA A 112 4.41 10.05 -1.90
N PHE A 113 5.24 10.80 -1.17
CA PHE A 113 4.79 11.54 0.01
C PHE A 113 5.22 13.00 0.01
N TRP A 114 4.45 13.85 0.68
CA TRP A 114 4.81 15.25 0.96
C TRP A 114 4.55 15.57 2.43
N ASN A 115 5.52 16.24 3.05
CA ASN A 115 5.48 16.61 4.46
C ASN A 115 5.20 18.11 4.62
N ASN A 116 3.98 18.46 5.04
CA ASN A 116 3.60 19.84 5.28
C ASN A 116 4.31 20.41 6.51
N THR A 117 4.95 21.57 6.34
CA THR A 117 5.60 22.35 7.42
C THR A 117 4.95 23.73 7.63
N GLY A 118 3.92 24.07 6.87
CA GLY A 118 3.20 25.34 6.90
C GLY A 118 1.84 25.25 7.60
N THR A 119 0.91 26.09 7.15
CA THR A 119 -0.50 26.08 7.59
C THR A 119 -1.14 24.70 7.42
N ALA A 120 -2.05 24.33 8.33
CA ALA A 120 -2.71 23.03 8.34
C ALA A 120 -3.44 22.71 7.03
N ILE A 121 -3.48 21.41 6.68
CA ILE A 121 -4.15 20.91 5.48
C ILE A 121 -5.65 20.88 5.73
N THR A 122 -6.39 21.67 4.95
CA THR A 122 -7.86 21.76 5.05
C THR A 122 -8.57 20.86 4.05
N ASN A 123 -7.92 20.51 2.95
CA ASN A 123 -8.45 19.62 1.92
C ASN A 123 -7.30 18.92 1.18
N PHE A 124 -7.43 17.62 0.93
CA PHE A 124 -6.58 16.84 0.03
C PHE A 124 -7.49 15.95 -0.83
N THR A 125 -7.48 16.20 -2.14
CA THR A 125 -8.29 15.48 -3.13
C THR A 125 -7.44 14.97 -4.28
N THR A 126 -7.78 13.76 -4.75
CA THR A 126 -7.07 13.06 -5.82
C THR A 126 -8.05 12.28 -6.69
N ASN A 127 -7.88 12.35 -8.01
CA ASN A 127 -8.69 11.62 -8.99
C ASN A 127 -7.95 10.40 -9.53
N TRP A 128 -8.62 9.26 -9.64
CA TRP A 128 -8.09 8.09 -10.34
C TRP A 128 -9.20 7.29 -11.04
N ILE A 129 -8.80 6.51 -12.04
CA ILE A 129 -9.69 5.56 -12.72
C ILE A 129 -9.47 4.17 -12.10
N VAL A 130 -10.55 3.48 -11.75
CA VAL A 130 -10.49 2.10 -11.23
C VAL A 130 -9.82 1.20 -12.28
N PRO A 131 -8.70 0.52 -11.96
CA PRO A 131 -7.98 -0.32 -12.92
C PRO A 131 -8.79 -1.53 -13.41
N ASP A 132 -8.29 -2.19 -14.43
CA ASP A 132 -8.80 -3.49 -14.85
C ASP A 132 -8.58 -4.54 -13.75
N VAL A 133 -9.32 -5.65 -13.82
CA VAL A 133 -9.17 -6.74 -12.86
C VAL A 133 -7.88 -7.51 -13.13
N PRO A 134 -7.14 -7.97 -12.09
CA PRO A 134 -6.00 -8.86 -12.27
C PRO A 134 -6.37 -10.11 -13.09
N SER A 135 -5.43 -10.58 -13.94
CA SER A 135 -5.63 -11.77 -14.77
C SER A 135 -5.54 -13.06 -13.93
N ASN A 136 -4.71 -13.07 -12.90
CA ASN A 136 -4.66 -14.11 -11.88
C ASN A 136 -5.29 -13.61 -10.59
N GLN A 137 -6.52 -14.08 -10.32
CA GLN A 137 -7.31 -13.67 -9.17
C GLN A 137 -7.17 -14.70 -8.05
N GLY A 138 -6.03 -14.66 -7.36
CA GLY A 138 -5.74 -15.46 -6.17
C GLY A 138 -6.36 -14.87 -4.91
N ASN A 139 -5.58 -14.91 -3.82
CA ASN A 139 -5.94 -14.33 -2.52
C ASN A 139 -5.23 -12.99 -2.27
N GLN A 140 -4.75 -12.30 -3.31
CA GLN A 140 -4.12 -11.00 -3.12
C GLN A 140 -5.13 -9.94 -2.71
N THR A 141 -4.65 -8.99 -1.93
CA THR A 141 -5.37 -7.77 -1.57
C THR A 141 -4.53 -6.58 -1.99
N LEU A 142 -5.16 -5.63 -2.67
CA LEU A 142 -4.53 -4.38 -3.13
C LEU A 142 -5.30 -3.23 -2.51
N PHE A 143 -4.60 -2.25 -1.96
CA PHE A 143 -5.14 -0.98 -1.49
C PHE A 143 -4.48 0.15 -2.28
N LEU A 144 -5.30 1.04 -2.83
CA LEU A 144 -4.90 2.22 -3.60
C LEU A 144 -5.59 3.43 -2.99
N PHE A 145 -4.83 4.43 -2.56
CA PHE A 145 -5.37 5.56 -1.81
C PHE A 145 -4.48 6.80 -1.86
N ASN A 146 -5.13 7.95 -1.68
CA ASN A 146 -4.50 9.13 -1.11
C ASN A 146 -4.74 9.14 0.41
N GLY A 147 -3.76 9.56 1.21
CA GLY A 147 -3.81 9.43 2.68
C GLY A 147 -3.16 10.60 3.42
N MET A 148 -3.63 10.88 4.65
CA MET A 148 -3.00 11.84 5.56
C MET A 148 -2.65 11.20 6.91
N GLN A 149 -1.50 11.56 7.48
CA GLN A 149 -0.99 11.06 8.76
C GLN A 149 -0.49 12.20 9.66
N ASP A 150 -0.52 11.99 10.98
CA ASP A 150 0.11 12.85 12.00
C ASP A 150 1.60 12.52 12.26
N GLY A 151 2.21 11.76 11.36
CA GLY A 151 3.62 11.37 11.40
C GLY A 151 3.86 10.02 10.72
N THR A 152 5.04 9.44 10.95
CA THR A 152 5.48 8.17 10.35
C THR A 152 5.92 7.15 11.43
N THR A 153 5.31 7.22 12.61
CA THR A 153 5.74 6.48 13.81
C THR A 153 4.81 5.31 14.14
N LYS A 154 5.24 4.36 14.98
CA LYS A 154 4.38 3.28 15.52
C LYS A 154 3.12 3.76 16.26
N ARG A 155 2.94 5.06 16.47
CA ARG A 155 1.80 5.67 17.19
C ARG A 155 0.98 6.62 16.34
N SER A 156 1.45 6.91 15.14
CA SER A 156 0.73 7.74 14.19
C SER A 156 -0.56 7.06 13.75
N TYR A 157 -1.48 7.85 13.21
CA TYR A 157 -2.65 7.36 12.49
C TYR A 157 -2.54 7.69 11.00
N ILE A 158 -3.34 7.01 10.19
CA ILE A 158 -3.66 7.38 8.81
C ILE A 158 -5.17 7.50 8.63
N ILE A 159 -5.60 8.54 7.93
CA ILE A 159 -6.97 8.66 7.39
C ILE A 159 -6.89 8.63 5.86
N GLN A 160 -7.72 7.80 5.23
CA GLN A 160 -7.58 7.43 3.81
C GLN A 160 -8.91 6.97 3.17
N PRO A 161 -9.34 7.56 2.03
CA PRO A 161 -10.28 6.95 1.09
C PRO A 161 -9.57 5.84 0.28
N VAL A 162 -10.02 4.59 0.42
CA VAL A 162 -9.32 3.43 -0.13
C VAL A 162 -10.12 2.74 -1.22
N LEU A 163 -9.50 2.57 -2.39
CA LEU A 163 -9.89 1.61 -3.41
C LEU A 163 -9.23 0.25 -3.10
N GLN A 164 -10.04 -0.79 -2.94
CA GLN A 164 -9.63 -2.14 -2.56
C GLN A 164 -9.97 -3.16 -3.66
N TRP A 165 -8.99 -4.01 -4.02
CA TRP A 165 -9.21 -5.32 -4.64
C TRP A 165 -8.90 -6.42 -3.62
N GLY A 166 -9.60 -7.54 -3.67
CA GLY A 166 -9.34 -8.69 -2.78
C GLY A 166 -10.09 -8.63 -1.44
N PRO A 167 -9.87 -9.62 -0.55
CA PRO A 167 -10.50 -9.69 0.76
C PRO A 167 -9.74 -8.88 1.84
N SER A 168 -10.47 -8.16 2.69
CA SER A 168 -9.96 -7.45 3.86
C SER A 168 -10.93 -7.57 5.04
N ALA A 169 -10.62 -6.94 6.18
CA ALA A 169 -11.54 -6.83 7.31
C ALA A 169 -12.85 -6.08 6.97
N ALA A 170 -12.84 -5.22 5.95
CA ALA A 170 -14.04 -4.54 5.45
C ALA A 170 -14.90 -5.41 4.51
N GLY A 171 -14.46 -6.63 4.20
CA GLY A 171 -15.07 -7.51 3.20
C GLY A 171 -14.31 -7.47 1.87
N GLY A 172 -15.03 -7.42 0.76
CA GLY A 172 -14.46 -7.46 -0.60
C GLY A 172 -14.38 -8.88 -1.16
N GLY A 173 -13.42 -9.11 -2.06
CA GLY A 173 -13.26 -10.36 -2.81
C GLY A 173 -12.71 -10.11 -4.21
N LYS A 174 -13.12 -10.90 -5.20
CA LYS A 174 -12.68 -10.79 -6.60
C LYS A 174 -13.41 -9.68 -7.36
N PHE A 175 -13.46 -8.49 -6.77
CA PHE A 175 -14.07 -7.28 -7.33
C PHE A 175 -13.42 -6.03 -6.70
N TRP A 176 -13.51 -4.90 -7.41
CA TRP A 176 -13.12 -3.60 -6.87
C TRP A 176 -14.20 -3.04 -5.94
N SER A 177 -13.78 -2.44 -4.84
CA SER A 177 -14.67 -1.80 -3.87
C SER A 177 -13.98 -0.62 -3.22
N ILE A 178 -14.76 0.35 -2.73
CA ILE A 178 -14.26 1.49 -1.98
C ILE A 178 -14.81 1.48 -0.56
N THR A 179 -14.00 1.96 0.39
CA THR A 179 -14.46 2.41 1.71
C THR A 179 -13.45 3.41 2.27
N ASN A 180 -13.81 4.06 3.37
CA ASN A 180 -12.98 5.05 4.04
C ASN A 180 -12.46 4.46 5.35
N TRP A 181 -11.17 4.63 5.61
CA TRP A 181 -10.52 4.11 6.81
C TRP A 181 -9.89 5.20 7.67
N TYR A 182 -9.91 4.95 8.97
CA TYR A 182 -9.05 5.58 9.97
C TYR A 182 -8.33 4.44 10.68
N VAL A 183 -7.00 4.42 10.57
CA VAL A 183 -6.17 3.35 11.11
C VAL A 183 -5.14 3.95 12.04
N SER A 184 -5.07 3.43 13.25
CA SER A 184 -4.11 3.82 14.27
C SER A 184 -3.26 2.62 14.68
N SER A 185 -2.17 2.89 15.38
CA SER A 185 -1.26 1.90 15.99
C SER A 185 -1.86 0.61 16.57
N HIS A 186 -3.09 0.65 17.09
CA HIS A 186 -3.72 -0.49 17.77
C HIS A 186 -5.19 -0.72 17.37
N GLN A 187 -5.80 0.14 16.55
CA GLN A 187 -7.23 0.09 16.23
C GLN A 187 -7.47 0.59 14.79
N ALA A 188 -8.29 -0.11 14.02
CA ALA A 188 -8.70 0.27 12.68
C ALA A 188 -10.23 0.43 12.58
N PHE A 189 -10.68 1.40 11.80
CA PHE A 189 -12.09 1.76 11.64
C PHE A 189 -12.41 1.95 10.17
N PHE A 190 -13.53 1.39 9.72
CA PHE A 190 -13.94 1.45 8.32
C PHE A 190 -15.42 1.78 8.15
N GLY A 191 -15.74 2.53 7.09
CA GLY A 191 -17.12 2.84 6.67
C GLY A 191 -17.77 1.75 5.83
N THR A 192 -18.97 2.02 5.28
CA THR A 192 -19.67 1.05 4.41
C THR A 192 -18.89 0.76 3.13
N LEU A 193 -18.62 -0.52 2.87
CA LEU A 193 -17.99 -0.99 1.63
C LEU A 193 -18.96 -0.85 0.44
N VAL A 194 -18.51 -0.23 -0.65
CA VAL A 194 -19.29 -0.05 -1.89
C VAL A 194 -18.54 -0.63 -3.07
N SER A 195 -19.14 -1.59 -3.79
CA SER A 195 -18.53 -2.16 -5.01
C SER A 195 -18.48 -1.13 -6.14
N VAL A 196 -17.36 -1.09 -6.86
CA VAL A 196 -17.13 -0.24 -8.05
C VAL A 196 -16.67 -1.09 -9.24
N LYS A 197 -16.72 -0.54 -10.45
CA LYS A 197 -16.35 -1.24 -11.69
C LYS A 197 -15.03 -0.71 -12.24
N PRO A 198 -14.22 -1.53 -12.93
CA PRO A 198 -13.15 -1.05 -13.81
C PRO A 198 -13.62 0.09 -14.71
N GLY A 199 -12.77 1.08 -14.94
CA GLY A 199 -13.08 2.27 -15.73
C GLY A 199 -13.97 3.31 -15.02
N ALA A 200 -14.44 3.07 -13.80
CA ALA A 200 -15.13 4.09 -13.02
C ALA A 200 -14.15 5.19 -12.58
N ALA A 201 -14.54 6.46 -12.72
CA ALA A 201 -13.80 7.57 -12.16
C ALA A 201 -14.11 7.70 -10.66
N LEU A 202 -13.07 7.89 -9.85
CA LEU A 202 -13.13 8.14 -8.43
C LEU A 202 -12.41 9.45 -8.10
N GLU A 203 -12.92 10.15 -7.09
CA GLU A 203 -12.22 11.26 -6.44
C GLU A 203 -12.20 10.95 -4.94
N GLY A 204 -11.02 10.63 -4.41
CA GLY A 204 -10.79 10.51 -2.97
C GLY A 204 -10.75 11.90 -2.33
N VAL A 205 -11.41 12.08 -1.19
CA VAL A 205 -11.56 13.37 -0.51
C VAL A 205 -11.24 13.22 0.98
N LEU A 206 -10.18 13.91 1.41
CA LEU A 206 -9.82 14.10 2.81
C LEU A 206 -9.99 15.58 3.15
N LYS A 207 -10.85 15.90 4.11
CA LYS A 207 -11.26 17.28 4.40
C LYS A 207 -11.28 17.59 5.89
N GLU A 208 -10.69 18.71 6.30
CA GLU A 208 -10.85 19.27 7.64
C GLU A 208 -12.29 19.78 7.83
N THR A 209 -12.91 19.39 8.94
CA THR A 209 -14.28 19.75 9.30
C THR A 209 -14.36 20.65 10.53
N ALA A 210 -13.37 20.61 11.41
CA ALA A 210 -13.28 21.46 12.60
C ALA A 210 -11.84 21.49 13.16
N VAL A 211 -11.53 22.55 13.92
CA VAL A 211 -10.32 22.69 14.73
C VAL A 211 -10.73 23.09 16.14
N SER A 212 -10.15 22.47 17.16
CA SER A 212 -10.42 22.71 18.58
C SER A 212 -9.11 22.69 19.36
N GLY A 213 -8.56 23.87 19.63
CA GLY A 213 -7.22 23.99 20.22
C GLY A 213 -6.14 23.42 19.29
N SER A 214 -5.43 22.39 19.76
CA SER A 214 -4.43 21.64 18.99
C SER A 214 -5.01 20.48 18.18
N ASN A 215 -6.31 20.20 18.33
CA ASN A 215 -6.95 19.01 17.79
C ASN A 215 -7.75 19.36 16.54
N TYR A 216 -7.78 18.42 15.60
CA TYR A 216 -8.38 18.55 14.29
C TYR A 216 -9.43 17.46 14.08
N SER A 217 -10.42 17.75 13.25
CA SER A 217 -11.45 16.79 12.84
C SER A 217 -11.45 16.68 11.33
N TYR A 218 -11.50 15.46 10.81
CA TYR A 218 -11.41 15.16 9.39
C TYR A 218 -12.55 14.26 8.92
N ASN A 219 -12.99 14.49 7.68
CA ASN A 219 -13.87 13.60 6.94
C ASN A 219 -13.09 12.92 5.81
N SER A 220 -13.23 11.60 5.71
CA SER A 220 -12.77 10.81 4.57
C SER A 220 -13.97 10.34 3.77
N SER A 221 -13.98 10.64 2.46
CA SER A 221 -15.09 10.29 1.57
C SER A 221 -14.63 10.11 0.11
N PHE A 222 -15.56 9.66 -0.74
CA PHE A 222 -15.41 9.71 -2.19
C PHE A 222 -16.48 10.61 -2.80
N ARG A 223 -16.12 11.52 -3.72
CA ARG A 223 -17.12 12.39 -4.37
C ARG A 223 -18.09 11.55 -5.21
N GLY A 224 -19.38 11.88 -5.13
CA GLY A 224 -20.44 11.19 -5.90
C GLY A 224 -20.93 9.89 -5.26
N TYR A 225 -20.31 9.45 -4.16
CA TYR A 225 -20.76 8.30 -3.37
C TYR A 225 -21.55 8.75 -2.13
N THR A 226 -22.29 7.81 -1.54
CA THR A 226 -23.18 8.10 -0.41
C THR A 226 -22.37 8.51 0.83
N SER A 227 -22.88 9.47 1.60
CA SER A 227 -22.32 9.81 2.92
C SER A 227 -22.31 8.64 3.90
N ALA A 228 -23.12 7.60 3.64
CA ALA A 228 -23.09 6.31 4.35
C ALA A 228 -21.75 5.56 4.23
N SER A 229 -20.95 5.83 3.19
CA SER A 229 -19.59 5.28 3.05
C SER A 229 -18.49 6.17 3.64
N ALA A 230 -18.80 7.44 3.94
CA ALA A 230 -17.84 8.39 4.49
C ALA A 230 -17.53 8.10 5.96
N LEU A 231 -16.31 8.40 6.39
CA LEU A 231 -15.86 8.23 7.77
C LEU A 231 -15.49 9.58 8.38
N GLN A 232 -16.13 9.93 9.48
CA GLN A 232 -15.84 11.13 10.26
C GLN A 232 -14.99 10.76 11.47
N VAL A 233 -13.89 11.50 11.67
CA VAL A 233 -12.97 11.36 12.80
C VAL A 233 -12.77 12.73 13.44
N ASN A 234 -13.00 12.82 14.75
CA ASN A 234 -12.96 14.09 15.47
C ASN A 234 -11.84 14.13 16.51
N ASN A 235 -11.34 15.35 16.76
CA ASN A 235 -10.45 15.70 17.87
C ASN A 235 -9.09 14.96 17.90
N VAL A 236 -8.56 14.56 16.74
CA VAL A 236 -7.24 13.91 16.58
C VAL A 236 -6.09 14.92 16.47
N PRO A 237 -4.82 14.52 16.67
CA PRO A 237 -3.66 15.34 16.32
C PRO A 237 -3.69 15.79 14.85
N GLN A 238 -3.03 16.90 14.52
CA GLN A 238 -2.96 17.42 13.14
C GLN A 238 -2.36 16.39 12.18
N ALA A 239 -3.05 16.08 11.09
CA ALA A 239 -2.45 15.38 9.96
C ALA A 239 -1.66 16.38 9.09
N PHE A 240 -0.39 16.08 8.83
CA PHE A 240 0.52 16.95 8.07
C PHE A 240 1.36 16.19 7.04
N TRP A 241 1.47 14.87 7.16
CA TRP A 241 2.18 14.03 6.21
C TRP A 241 1.17 13.41 5.25
N THR A 242 1.38 13.60 3.95
CA THR A 242 0.44 13.16 2.89
C THR A 242 1.10 12.14 1.99
N ALA A 243 0.34 11.19 1.45
CA ALA A 243 0.84 10.20 0.51
C ALA A 243 -0.18 9.80 -0.57
N GLU A 244 0.36 9.36 -1.69
CA GLU A 244 -0.30 8.65 -2.79
C GLU A 244 0.32 7.25 -2.86
N THR A 245 -0.46 6.18 -2.66
CA THR A 245 0.09 4.87 -2.26
C THR A 245 -0.55 3.66 -2.96
N LEU A 246 0.30 2.69 -3.33
CA LEU A 246 -0.04 1.27 -3.48
C LEU A 246 0.48 0.47 -2.27
N GLU A 247 -0.45 -0.16 -1.57
CA GLU A 247 -0.20 -1.16 -0.53
C GLU A 247 -0.76 -2.52 -1.00
N SER A 248 -0.05 -3.62 -0.80
CA SER A 248 -0.49 -4.95 -1.27
C SER A 248 -0.05 -6.13 -0.40
N TYR A 249 -0.84 -7.20 -0.48
CA TYR A 249 -0.67 -8.44 0.28
C TYR A 249 -0.94 -9.65 -0.60
N GLY A 250 -0.23 -10.75 -0.34
CA GLY A 250 -0.49 -12.04 -1.01
C GLY A 250 -0.16 -12.06 -2.51
N VAL A 251 0.53 -11.03 -3.02
CA VAL A 251 1.02 -10.96 -4.41
C VAL A 251 2.28 -11.82 -4.53
N THR A 252 2.14 -13.03 -5.10
CA THR A 252 3.27 -13.94 -5.35
C THR A 252 3.79 -13.88 -6.78
N ASP A 253 2.96 -13.45 -7.74
CA ASP A 253 3.35 -13.12 -9.11
C ASP A 253 2.83 -11.72 -9.48
N PRO A 254 3.65 -10.66 -9.32
CA PRO A 254 3.30 -9.30 -9.70
C PRO A 254 2.84 -9.15 -11.16
N SER A 255 3.31 -9.99 -12.09
CA SER A 255 3.00 -9.83 -13.51
C SER A 255 1.54 -10.12 -13.86
N THR A 256 0.88 -11.01 -13.08
CA THR A 256 -0.50 -11.45 -13.29
C THR A 256 -1.46 -11.10 -12.13
N MET A 257 -0.96 -10.84 -10.92
CA MET A 257 -1.78 -10.59 -9.73
C MET A 257 -2.05 -9.10 -9.45
N TYR A 258 -1.28 -8.19 -10.04
CA TYR A 258 -1.66 -6.78 -10.20
C TYR A 258 -2.56 -6.58 -11.44
N PRO A 259 -3.28 -5.44 -11.54
CA PRO A 259 -4.04 -5.07 -12.74
C PRO A 259 -3.18 -5.12 -14.00
N PRO A 260 -3.71 -5.53 -15.17
CA PRO A 260 -2.97 -5.56 -16.43
C PRO A 260 -2.53 -4.18 -16.93
N ASN A 261 -3.07 -3.10 -16.36
CA ASN A 261 -2.64 -1.73 -16.58
C ASN A 261 -1.15 -1.56 -16.24
N LYS A 262 -0.50 -0.58 -16.89
CA LYS A 262 0.90 -0.23 -16.62
C LYS A 262 1.05 0.40 -15.22
N ASP A 263 0.12 1.29 -14.91
CA ASP A 263 0.08 2.14 -13.74
C ASP A 263 -1.38 2.45 -13.38
N ILE A 264 -1.57 3.12 -12.25
CA ILE A 264 -2.72 3.95 -11.96
C ILE A 264 -2.23 5.38 -11.76
N ALA A 265 -2.67 6.28 -12.63
CA ALA A 265 -2.40 7.71 -12.51
C ALA A 265 -3.29 8.30 -11.40
N MET A 266 -2.67 8.86 -10.37
CA MET A 266 -3.30 9.62 -9.30
C MET A 266 -3.19 11.10 -9.68
N THR A 267 -4.26 11.60 -10.29
CA THR A 267 -4.31 12.84 -11.09
C THR A 267 -5.11 13.94 -10.40
N ALA A 268 -5.03 15.16 -10.95
CA ALA A 268 -5.78 16.33 -10.48
C ALA A 268 -5.59 16.61 -8.98
N ILE A 269 -4.44 16.21 -8.42
CA ILE A 269 -4.12 16.35 -7.01
C ILE A 269 -4.28 17.81 -6.61
N GLN A 270 -5.00 18.05 -5.53
CA GLN A 270 -5.12 19.35 -4.89
C GLN A 270 -4.99 19.20 -3.38
N ILE A 271 -3.98 19.86 -2.82
CA ILE A 271 -3.85 20.07 -1.38
C ILE A 271 -4.07 21.55 -1.09
N LEU A 272 -5.01 21.86 -0.21
CA LEU A 272 -5.26 23.21 0.32
C LEU A 272 -4.67 23.34 1.72
N GLN A 273 -3.99 24.47 1.95
CA GLN A 273 -3.62 24.99 3.25
C GLN A 273 -4.52 26.20 3.54
N GLY A 274 -5.47 26.08 4.49
CA GLY A 274 -6.51 27.10 4.67
C GLY A 274 -7.43 27.20 3.44
N SER A 275 -7.30 28.27 2.66
CA SER A 275 -8.01 28.48 1.38
C SER A 275 -7.06 28.57 0.17
N THR A 276 -5.75 28.45 0.38
CA THR A 276 -4.72 28.55 -0.66
C THR A 276 -4.21 27.18 -1.04
N ASN A 277 -3.90 26.96 -2.32
CA ASN A 277 -3.23 25.73 -2.74
C ASN A 277 -1.82 25.67 -2.16
N ALA A 278 -1.43 24.48 -1.68
CA ALA A 278 -0.09 24.23 -1.15
C ALA A 278 0.97 24.25 -2.26
N THR A 279 2.17 24.72 -1.93
CA THR A 279 3.37 24.41 -2.73
C THR A 279 3.86 23.02 -2.32
N ILE A 280 3.54 22.02 -3.15
CA ILE A 280 3.90 20.62 -2.91
C ILE A 280 5.30 20.35 -3.45
N SER A 281 5.99 19.37 -2.88
CA SER A 281 7.09 18.68 -3.56
C SER A 281 7.13 17.22 -3.12
N TRP A 282 6.62 16.34 -3.97
CA TRP A 282 6.45 14.92 -3.69
C TRP A 282 7.81 14.21 -3.69
N THR A 283 8.03 13.35 -2.69
CA THR A 283 9.18 12.44 -2.61
C THR A 283 8.71 11.03 -2.96
N PRO A 284 9.07 10.47 -4.12
CA PRO A 284 8.73 9.10 -4.48
C PRO A 284 9.60 8.10 -3.73
N ILE A 285 8.99 7.00 -3.29
CA ILE A 285 9.63 5.86 -2.65
C ILE A 285 9.25 4.58 -3.40
N GLN A 286 10.24 3.70 -3.51
CA GLN A 286 10.14 2.36 -4.04
C GLN A 286 10.73 1.41 -3.00
N GLU A 287 9.88 0.67 -2.29
CA GLU A 287 10.31 -0.19 -1.18
C GLU A 287 11.10 -1.41 -1.68
N VAL A 288 10.69 -1.98 -2.82
CA VAL A 288 11.41 -3.09 -3.46
C VAL A 288 12.32 -2.54 -4.56
N SER A 289 13.57 -2.25 -4.21
CA SER A 289 14.59 -1.77 -5.16
C SER A 289 14.73 -2.69 -6.38
N GLY A 290 14.67 -2.11 -7.58
CA GLY A 290 14.73 -2.84 -8.85
C GLY A 290 13.42 -3.51 -9.28
N SER A 291 12.36 -3.47 -8.46
CA SER A 291 11.00 -3.82 -8.87
C SER A 291 10.50 -2.87 -9.98
N PRO A 292 9.62 -3.33 -10.88
CA PRO A 292 8.87 -2.41 -11.73
C PRO A 292 7.80 -1.60 -10.97
N GLN A 293 7.34 -2.06 -9.78
CA GLN A 293 6.44 -1.25 -8.95
C GLN A 293 7.19 -0.09 -8.31
N LYS A 294 6.69 1.13 -8.52
CA LYS A 294 7.29 2.40 -8.06
C LYS A 294 6.30 3.55 -8.20
N ALA A 295 6.50 4.63 -7.44
CA ALA A 295 5.84 5.90 -7.72
C ALA A 295 6.72 6.76 -8.65
N ILE A 296 6.10 7.52 -9.54
CA ILE A 296 6.73 8.60 -10.30
C ILE A 296 5.94 9.88 -10.09
N VAL A 297 6.61 10.95 -9.68
CA VAL A 297 6.04 12.29 -9.62
C VAL A 297 6.03 12.86 -11.04
N VAL A 298 4.84 13.12 -11.58
CA VAL A 298 4.65 13.74 -12.90
C VAL A 298 4.45 15.25 -12.74
N SER A 299 3.75 15.68 -11.69
CA SER A 299 3.48 17.09 -11.41
C SER A 299 3.35 17.37 -9.91
N ASP A 300 4.14 18.33 -9.42
CA ASP A 300 4.08 18.90 -8.06
C ASP A 300 3.01 20.02 -7.93
N ALA A 301 2.15 20.22 -8.94
CA ALA A 301 1.17 21.29 -8.92
C ALA A 301 0.04 21.07 -7.88
N SER A 302 -0.58 22.18 -7.46
CA SER A 302 -1.82 22.18 -6.69
C SER A 302 -2.67 23.38 -7.11
N PRO A 303 -3.89 23.19 -7.66
CA PRO A 303 -4.44 21.92 -8.14
C PRO A 303 -3.70 21.42 -9.39
N GLY A 304 -3.96 20.18 -9.80
CA GLY A 304 -3.42 19.61 -11.03
C GLY A 304 -2.07 18.89 -10.87
N GLY A 305 -1.74 18.48 -9.64
CA GLY A 305 -0.63 17.56 -9.39
C GLY A 305 -0.94 16.16 -9.90
N GLU A 306 0.10 15.35 -10.08
CA GLU A 306 0.00 14.00 -10.62
C GLU A 306 1.14 13.11 -10.13
N VAL A 307 0.77 11.94 -9.62
CA VAL A 307 1.67 10.85 -9.22
C VAL A 307 1.21 9.57 -9.90
N ASP A 308 2.08 8.93 -10.67
CA ASP A 308 1.81 7.63 -11.29
C ASP A 308 2.31 6.51 -10.39
N ILE A 309 1.42 5.58 -10.00
CA ILE A 309 1.80 4.39 -9.25
C ILE A 309 1.86 3.19 -10.21
N PHE A 310 3.08 2.73 -10.51
CA PHE A 310 3.34 1.66 -11.46
C PHE A 310 3.06 0.27 -10.87
N PHE A 311 2.42 -0.58 -11.69
CA PHE A 311 2.28 -2.01 -11.43
C PHE A 311 3.35 -2.84 -12.16
N ARG A 312 3.90 -2.33 -13.27
CA ARG A 312 4.78 -3.06 -14.21
C ARG A 312 5.65 -2.12 -15.06
#